data_AF-A0A2V9HJT8-F1
#
_entry.id   AF-A0A2V9HJT8-F1
#
_cell.length_a   1.000
_cell.length_b   1.000
_cell.length_c   1.000
_cell.angle_alpha   90.00
_cell.angle_beta   90.00
_cell.angle_gamma   90.00
#
_symmetry.space_group_name_H-M   'P 1'
#
loop_
_entity.id
_entity.type
_entity.pdbx_description
1 polymer ?
#
loop_
_entity_poly.entity_id
_entity_poly.type
_entity_poly.pdbx_seq_one_letter_code
_entity_poly.pdbx_strand_id
1 'polypeptide(L)'
;MLLDRSITLDAKLGRQIDGGPGRSAFVQYIMAESETLAFTNADPAGPWQAFVMRQVVRAVNDGDLTSFVGGLRREAWMLADACVKFQVGLIERAVLRDREAFITALLDLDPAVLRRRVPPPSQAIEFAFTYAKTGLLPTLLRIWRLPDDLPYAAGNGDLARVKSWFDAEGKPALGDLANHSPANSVHTREPEWGEPSVQQVLDTALAWAVLNNHFEIADFLLGHGADINTNWGSHEPASILHELVYFHKNYEAMQFLIDRGIDMTIADYRWRSTAQGWASYAVKDEKMAQWLREAQQRREQASR
;
A
#
# COMPACT_ATOMS: atom_id res chain seq x y z
N MET A 1 -3.63 -5.77 41.15
CA MET A 1 -4.59 -4.77 41.68
C MET A 1 -5.57 -4.24 40.61
N LEU A 2 -5.13 -3.57 39.54
CA LEU A 2 -6.05 -3.08 38.49
C LEU A 2 -6.66 -4.21 37.65
N LEU A 3 -5.86 -5.21 37.25
CA LEU A 3 -6.39 -6.38 36.53
C LEU A 3 -7.38 -7.17 37.39
N ASP A 4 -7.04 -7.47 38.64
CA ASP A 4 -7.92 -8.24 39.53
C ASP A 4 -9.23 -7.50 39.81
N ARG A 5 -9.20 -6.17 39.96
CA ARG A 5 -10.42 -5.34 40.01
C ARG A 5 -11.21 -5.40 38.71
N SER A 6 -10.55 -5.35 37.56
CA SER A 6 -11.21 -5.43 36.25
C SER A 6 -11.87 -6.78 36.02
N ILE A 7 -11.22 -7.88 36.43
CA ILE A 7 -11.76 -9.24 36.42
C ILE A 7 -12.94 -9.38 37.41
N THR A 8 -12.86 -8.71 38.55
CA THR A 8 -13.97 -8.70 39.54
C THR A 8 -15.20 -7.98 38.98
N LEU A 9 -14.99 -6.91 38.19
CA LEU A 9 -16.06 -6.16 37.54
C LEU A 9 -16.59 -6.85 36.26
N ASP A 10 -15.74 -7.61 35.57
CA ASP A 10 -16.09 -8.41 34.39
C ASP A 10 -15.56 -9.85 34.54
N ALA A 11 -16.42 -10.72 35.09
CA ALA A 11 -16.08 -12.13 35.28
C ALA A 11 -15.89 -12.89 33.95
N LYS A 12 -16.43 -12.40 32.82
CA LYS A 12 -16.22 -12.99 31.50
C LYS A 12 -14.80 -12.72 31.02
N LEU A 13 -14.31 -11.48 31.20
CA LEU A 13 -12.92 -11.11 30.92
C LEU A 13 -11.95 -12.00 31.71
N GLY A 14 -12.22 -12.26 32.99
CA GLY A 14 -11.41 -13.16 33.81
C GLY A 14 -11.30 -14.57 33.24
N ARG A 15 -12.44 -15.18 32.88
CA ARG A 15 -12.45 -16.52 32.28
C ARG A 15 -11.71 -16.58 30.95
N GLN A 16 -11.81 -15.54 30.13
CA GLN A 16 -11.12 -15.47 28.84
C GLN A 16 -9.60 -15.37 28.99
N ILE A 17 -9.13 -14.56 29.95
CA ILE A 17 -7.70 -14.41 30.25
C ILE A 17 -7.14 -15.72 30.81
N ASP A 18 -7.81 -16.30 31.79
CA ASP A 18 -7.34 -17.49 32.50
C ASP A 18 -7.39 -18.75 31.61
N GLY A 19 -8.38 -18.84 30.71
CA GLY A 19 -8.50 -19.92 29.72
C GLY A 19 -7.71 -19.72 28.43
N GLY A 20 -6.98 -18.61 28.29
CA GLY A 20 -6.25 -18.25 27.06
C GLY A 20 -4.77 -17.93 27.34
N PRO A 21 -4.33 -16.68 27.18
CA PRO A 21 -2.91 -16.31 27.29
C PRO A 21 -2.37 -16.31 28.74
N GLY A 22 -3.26 -16.37 29.74
CA GLY A 22 -2.92 -16.17 31.13
C GLY A 22 -2.73 -14.69 31.50
N ARG A 23 -2.88 -14.38 32.79
CA ARG A 23 -2.87 -13.00 33.31
C ARG A 23 -1.58 -12.24 33.01
N SER A 24 -0.43 -12.93 33.10
CA SER A 24 0.88 -12.31 32.86
C SER A 24 1.02 -11.77 31.44
N ALA A 25 0.69 -12.58 30.43
CA ALA A 25 0.77 -12.18 29.02
C ALA A 25 -0.26 -11.08 28.69
N PHE A 26 -1.45 -11.11 29.30
CA PHE A 26 -2.45 -10.05 29.14
C PHE A 26 -2.01 -8.72 29.77
N VAL A 27 -1.31 -8.75 30.92
CA VAL A 27 -0.75 -7.55 31.55
C VAL A 27 0.38 -6.97 30.70
N GLN A 28 1.29 -7.81 30.20
CA GLN A 28 2.34 -7.35 29.28
C GLN A 28 1.75 -6.66 28.06
N TYR A 29 0.63 -7.15 27.55
CA TYR A 29 -0.11 -6.49 26.48
C TYR A 29 -0.64 -5.10 26.87
N ILE A 30 -1.26 -4.94 28.04
CA ILE A 30 -1.77 -3.64 28.49
C ILE A 30 -0.62 -2.63 28.69
N MET A 31 0.53 -3.12 29.17
CA MET A 31 1.71 -2.30 29.42
C MET A 31 2.47 -1.90 28.14
N ALA A 32 2.26 -2.62 27.03
CA ALA A 32 2.86 -2.26 25.76
C ALA A 32 2.07 -1.12 25.08
N GLU A 33 2.67 0.07 25.01
CA GLU A 33 2.25 1.09 24.05
C GLU A 33 2.30 0.47 22.64
N SER A 34 1.20 0.51 21.89
CA SER A 34 1.21 -0.10 20.56
C SER A 34 0.24 0.54 19.58
N GLU A 35 0.83 1.04 18.50
CA GLU A 35 0.18 1.53 17.27
C GLU A 35 -0.40 0.38 16.41
N THR A 36 -0.25 -0.88 16.81
CA THR A 36 -0.53 -2.04 15.92
C THR A 36 -1.97 -2.15 15.43
N LEU A 37 -2.96 -1.62 16.15
CA LEU A 37 -4.36 -1.56 15.67
C LEU A 37 -4.67 -0.31 14.85
N ALA A 38 -3.88 0.76 14.96
CA ALA A 38 -4.18 2.06 14.35
C ALA A 38 -4.38 1.93 12.83
N PHE A 39 -3.56 1.10 12.19
CA PHE A 39 -3.65 0.82 10.76
C PHE A 39 -4.95 0.08 10.34
N THR A 40 -5.57 -0.68 11.25
CA THR A 40 -6.76 -1.49 10.91
C THR A 40 -8.08 -0.74 11.10
N ASN A 41 -8.03 0.52 11.55
CA ASN A 41 -9.21 1.31 11.94
C ASN A 41 -10.19 0.54 12.85
N ALA A 42 -9.64 -0.36 13.67
CA ALA A 42 -10.41 -1.21 14.56
C ALA A 42 -10.89 -0.41 15.77
N ASP A 43 -12.14 -0.65 16.17
CA ASP A 43 -12.75 -0.03 17.34
C ASP A 43 -13.15 -1.12 18.36
N PRO A 44 -12.18 -1.64 19.14
CA PRO A 44 -12.45 -2.71 20.10
C PRO A 44 -13.28 -2.18 21.27
N ALA A 45 -14.37 -2.86 21.61
CA ALA A 45 -15.27 -2.48 22.70
C ALA A 45 -14.65 -2.64 24.11
N GLY A 46 -13.47 -3.24 24.20
CA GLY A 46 -12.77 -3.46 25.46
C GLY A 46 -11.41 -4.12 25.30
N PRO A 47 -10.66 -4.26 26.41
CA PRO A 47 -9.26 -4.67 26.37
C PRO A 47 -9.06 -6.11 25.87
N TRP A 48 -10.03 -7.01 26.07
CA TRP A 48 -9.98 -8.36 25.49
C TRP A 48 -10.05 -8.35 23.95
N GLN A 49 -11.04 -7.65 23.39
CA GLN A 49 -11.18 -7.58 21.93
C GLN A 49 -9.94 -6.95 21.30
N ALA A 50 -9.43 -5.88 21.92
CA ALA A 50 -8.19 -5.24 21.49
C ALA A 50 -7.01 -6.22 21.54
N PHE A 51 -6.89 -7.04 22.60
CA PHE A 51 -5.85 -8.05 22.72
C PHE A 51 -5.90 -9.08 21.59
N VAL A 52 -7.07 -9.69 21.37
CA VAL A 52 -7.25 -10.73 20.35
C VAL A 52 -7.01 -10.17 18.95
N MET A 53 -7.59 -9.00 18.62
CA MET A 53 -7.37 -8.34 17.34
C MET A 53 -5.88 -8.09 17.09
N ARG A 54 -5.12 -7.65 18.10
CA ARG A 54 -3.67 -7.45 17.99
C ARG A 54 -2.92 -8.75 17.71
N GLN A 55 -3.31 -9.87 18.32
CA GLN A 55 -2.70 -11.17 18.02
C GLN A 55 -2.92 -11.56 16.56
N VAL A 56 -4.13 -11.35 16.02
CA VAL A 56 -4.43 -11.62 14.60
C VAL A 56 -3.62 -10.71 13.68
N VAL A 57 -3.53 -9.41 13.95
CA VAL A 57 -2.70 -8.47 13.16
C VAL A 57 -1.23 -8.85 13.21
N ARG A 58 -0.73 -9.22 14.39
CA ARG A 58 0.65 -9.68 14.57
C ARG A 58 0.91 -10.95 13.76
N ALA A 59 -0.02 -11.90 13.73
CA ALA A 59 0.11 -13.09 12.91
C ALA A 59 0.25 -12.77 11.42
N VAL A 60 -0.46 -11.75 10.89
CA VAL A 60 -0.26 -11.26 9.52
C VAL A 60 1.16 -10.70 9.33
N ASN A 61 1.62 -9.86 10.26
CA ASN A 61 2.95 -9.24 10.19
C ASN A 61 4.08 -10.29 10.23
N ASP A 62 3.95 -11.26 11.13
CA ASP A 62 4.97 -12.29 11.39
C ASP A 62 4.88 -13.43 10.36
N GLY A 63 3.84 -13.47 9.51
CA GLY A 63 3.64 -14.53 8.51
C GLY A 63 3.16 -15.86 9.10
N ASP A 64 2.58 -15.84 10.30
CA ASP A 64 2.01 -17.02 10.97
C ASP A 64 0.55 -17.26 10.55
N LEU A 65 0.37 -17.95 9.43
CA LEU A 65 -0.95 -18.25 8.86
C LEU A 65 -1.80 -19.13 9.80
N THR A 66 -1.17 -20.03 10.56
CA THR A 66 -1.85 -20.95 11.48
C THR A 66 -2.50 -20.19 12.63
N SER A 67 -1.74 -19.28 13.27
CA SER A 67 -2.26 -18.45 14.35
C SER A 67 -3.32 -17.47 13.86
N PHE A 68 -3.17 -16.93 12.65
CA PHE A 68 -4.16 -16.07 12.01
C PHE A 68 -5.51 -16.78 11.83
N VAL A 69 -5.53 -17.93 11.14
CA VAL A 69 -6.76 -18.69 10.89
C VAL A 69 -7.34 -19.23 12.21
N GLY A 70 -6.49 -19.73 13.10
CA GLY A 70 -6.91 -20.22 14.42
C GLY A 70 -7.54 -19.12 15.27
N GLY A 71 -6.99 -17.90 15.24
CA GLY A 71 -7.53 -16.73 15.93
C GLY A 71 -8.92 -16.34 15.41
N LEU A 72 -9.07 -16.20 14.09
CA LEU A 72 -10.35 -15.86 13.46
C LEU A 72 -11.44 -16.91 13.68
N ARG A 73 -11.08 -18.20 13.67
CA ARG A 73 -12.04 -19.30 13.97
C ARG A 73 -12.49 -19.31 15.43
N ARG A 74 -11.57 -19.11 16.38
CA ARG A 74 -11.92 -19.06 17.81
C ARG A 74 -12.81 -17.88 18.15
N GLU A 75 -12.56 -16.76 17.49
CA GLU A 75 -13.16 -15.47 17.81
C GLU A 75 -13.93 -14.95 16.58
N ALA A 76 -14.88 -15.79 16.12
CA ALA A 76 -15.63 -15.63 14.87
C ALA A 76 -16.43 -14.31 14.77
N TRP A 77 -16.64 -13.61 15.88
CA TRP A 77 -17.21 -12.26 15.88
C TRP A 77 -16.36 -11.27 15.06
N MET A 78 -15.05 -11.50 14.90
CA MET A 78 -14.19 -10.71 14.02
C MET A 78 -14.57 -10.83 12.52
N LEU A 79 -15.34 -11.86 12.15
CA LEU A 79 -15.85 -12.08 10.78
C LEU A 79 -17.24 -11.45 10.58
N ALA A 80 -17.84 -10.83 11.60
CA ALA A 80 -19.17 -10.24 11.54
C ALA A 80 -19.16 -8.80 10.97
N ASP A 81 -20.35 -8.27 10.65
CA ASP A 81 -20.53 -6.93 10.07
C ASP A 81 -19.92 -5.80 10.91
N ALA A 82 -19.96 -5.93 12.24
CA ALA A 82 -19.36 -4.97 13.17
C ALA A 82 -17.83 -4.84 13.00
N CYS A 83 -17.17 -5.82 12.39
CA CYS A 83 -15.73 -5.87 12.22
C CYS A 83 -15.28 -5.67 10.76
N VAL A 84 -16.14 -5.19 9.87
CA VAL A 84 -15.77 -4.98 8.44
C VAL A 84 -14.56 -4.05 8.30
N LYS A 85 -14.48 -2.96 9.07
CA LYS A 85 -13.29 -2.07 9.05
C LYS A 85 -12.00 -2.82 9.39
N PHE A 86 -12.06 -3.65 10.44
CA PHE A 86 -10.93 -4.50 10.83
C PHE A 86 -10.57 -5.52 9.75
N GLN A 87 -11.58 -6.16 9.12
CA GLN A 87 -11.36 -7.11 8.01
C GLN A 87 -10.69 -6.44 6.81
N VAL A 88 -11.12 -5.23 6.44
CA VAL A 88 -10.47 -4.41 5.40
C VAL A 88 -9.01 -4.13 5.76
N GLY A 89 -8.76 -3.67 7.00
CA GLY A 89 -7.41 -3.40 7.48
C GLY A 89 -6.49 -4.63 7.51
N LEU A 90 -7.03 -5.82 7.77
CA LEU A 90 -6.28 -7.08 7.66
C LEU A 90 -5.87 -7.36 6.21
N ILE A 91 -6.76 -7.12 5.25
CA ILE A 91 -6.49 -7.32 3.82
C ILE A 91 -5.44 -6.31 3.34
N GLU A 92 -5.60 -5.03 3.66
CA GLU A 92 -4.62 -3.98 3.33
C GLU A 92 -3.24 -4.29 3.90
N ARG A 93 -3.18 -4.75 5.16
CA ARG A 93 -1.92 -5.16 5.78
C ARG A 93 -1.30 -6.37 5.07
N ALA A 94 -2.11 -7.33 4.67
CA ALA A 94 -1.65 -8.49 3.92
C ALA A 94 -1.11 -8.11 2.53
N VAL A 95 -1.73 -7.14 1.84
CA VAL A 95 -1.22 -6.59 0.57
C VAL A 95 0.16 -5.97 0.74
N LEU A 96 0.35 -5.07 1.72
CA LEU A 96 1.65 -4.44 2.00
C LEU A 96 2.78 -5.42 2.34
N ARG A 97 2.43 -6.65 2.72
CA ARG A 97 3.37 -7.70 3.11
C ARG A 97 3.42 -8.84 2.08
N ASP A 98 2.73 -8.71 0.96
CA ASP A 98 2.66 -9.71 -0.11
C ASP A 98 2.17 -11.08 0.38
N ARG A 99 1.08 -11.08 1.15
CA ARG A 99 0.56 -12.25 1.88
C ARG A 99 -0.76 -12.76 1.30
N GLU A 100 -0.75 -13.21 0.05
CA GLU A 100 -1.96 -13.71 -0.62
C GLU A 100 -2.70 -14.80 0.18
N ALA A 101 -1.95 -15.73 0.78
CA ALA A 101 -2.52 -16.84 1.55
C ALA A 101 -3.38 -16.36 2.74
N PHE A 102 -3.07 -15.20 3.33
CA PHE A 102 -3.85 -14.63 4.43
C PHE A 102 -5.16 -14.02 3.93
N ILE A 103 -5.12 -13.34 2.78
CA ILE A 103 -6.33 -12.80 2.14
C ILE A 103 -7.25 -13.97 1.77
N THR A 104 -6.71 -14.97 1.07
CA THR A 104 -7.46 -16.17 0.67
C THR A 104 -8.06 -16.88 1.88
N ALA A 105 -7.27 -17.15 2.92
CA ALA A 105 -7.76 -17.82 4.12
C ALA A 105 -8.82 -16.99 4.86
N LEU A 106 -8.73 -15.66 4.86
CA LEU A 106 -9.80 -14.81 5.39
C LEU A 106 -11.08 -14.97 4.56
N LEU A 107 -11.01 -14.94 3.23
CA LEU A 107 -12.17 -15.09 2.35
C LEU A 107 -12.82 -16.47 2.46
N ASP A 108 -12.03 -17.53 2.66
CA ASP A 108 -12.52 -18.90 2.86
C ASP A 108 -13.29 -19.07 4.19
N LEU A 109 -13.14 -18.13 5.14
CA LEU A 109 -13.94 -18.07 6.36
C LEU A 109 -15.27 -17.31 6.18
N ASP A 110 -15.63 -16.95 4.95
CA ASP A 110 -16.87 -16.23 4.57
C ASP A 110 -17.12 -14.95 5.41
N PRO A 111 -16.15 -14.01 5.42
CA PRO A 111 -16.19 -12.84 6.27
C PRO A 111 -17.27 -11.86 5.79
N ALA A 112 -17.75 -11.01 6.68
CA ALA A 112 -18.78 -10.03 6.34
C ALA A 112 -18.37 -9.16 5.14
N VAL A 113 -17.09 -8.74 5.04
CA VAL A 113 -16.56 -7.95 3.92
C VAL A 113 -16.84 -8.59 2.55
N LEU A 114 -16.76 -9.91 2.44
CA LEU A 114 -17.04 -10.65 1.19
C LEU A 114 -18.54 -10.72 0.89
N ARG A 115 -19.38 -10.79 1.93
CA ARG A 115 -20.84 -10.93 1.80
C ARG A 115 -21.56 -9.61 1.48
N ARG A 116 -20.89 -8.47 1.55
CA ARG A 116 -21.52 -7.16 1.33
C ARG A 116 -21.87 -6.95 -0.14
N ARG A 117 -23.08 -6.44 -0.38
CA ARG A 117 -23.52 -6.02 -1.73
C ARG A 117 -22.74 -4.82 -2.25
N VAL A 118 -22.46 -3.87 -1.36
CA VAL A 118 -21.64 -2.69 -1.64
C VAL A 118 -20.31 -2.89 -0.94
N PRO A 119 -19.20 -3.06 -1.70
CA PRO A 119 -17.87 -3.21 -1.11
C PRO A 119 -17.53 -2.01 -0.23
N PRO A 120 -16.95 -2.22 0.96
CA PRO A 120 -16.50 -1.11 1.78
C PRO A 120 -15.31 -0.39 1.10
N PRO A 121 -15.10 0.92 1.39
CA PRO A 121 -13.89 1.62 0.96
C PRO A 121 -12.63 0.88 1.43
N SER A 122 -11.61 0.84 0.57
CA SER A 122 -10.32 0.22 0.87
C SER A 122 -9.23 0.72 -0.06
N GLN A 123 -8.00 0.73 0.46
CA GLN A 123 -6.76 0.97 -0.27
C GLN A 123 -6.15 -0.27 -0.87
N ALA A 124 -6.73 -1.46 -0.65
CA ALA A 124 -6.07 -2.71 -1.02
C ALA A 124 -5.70 -2.78 -2.52
N ILE A 125 -6.56 -2.26 -3.41
CA ILE A 125 -6.25 -2.19 -4.85
C ILE A 125 -5.14 -1.17 -5.12
N GLU A 126 -5.23 0.04 -4.57
CA GLU A 126 -4.19 1.07 -4.73
C GLU A 126 -2.82 0.58 -4.27
N PHE A 127 -2.75 -0.02 -3.07
CA PHE A 127 -1.53 -0.62 -2.54
C PHE A 127 -0.98 -1.73 -3.45
N ALA A 128 -1.86 -2.46 -4.14
CA ALA A 128 -1.42 -3.46 -5.11
C ALA A 128 -0.67 -2.82 -6.29
N PHE A 129 -1.06 -1.64 -6.76
CA PHE A 129 -0.32 -0.93 -7.82
C PHE A 129 0.89 -0.18 -7.29
N THR A 130 0.74 0.58 -6.20
CA THR A 130 1.79 1.39 -5.58
C THR A 130 2.98 0.54 -5.12
N TYR A 131 2.75 -0.66 -4.58
CA TYR A 131 3.83 -1.52 -4.08
C TYR A 131 4.13 -2.74 -4.98
N ALA A 132 3.69 -2.67 -6.24
CA ALA A 132 3.89 -3.70 -7.26
C ALA A 132 3.46 -5.11 -6.80
N LYS A 133 2.27 -5.19 -6.19
CA LYS A 133 1.59 -6.42 -5.73
C LYS A 133 0.36 -6.75 -6.58
N THR A 134 0.40 -6.41 -7.87
CA THR A 134 -0.71 -6.65 -8.82
C THR A 134 -1.04 -8.14 -9.01
N GLY A 135 -0.11 -9.05 -8.68
CA GLY A 135 -0.41 -10.49 -8.57
C GLY A 135 -1.53 -10.83 -7.58
N LEU A 136 -1.85 -9.95 -6.62
CA LEU A 136 -2.94 -10.13 -5.65
C LEU A 136 -4.31 -9.71 -6.20
N LEU A 137 -4.38 -9.04 -7.36
CA LEU A 137 -5.62 -8.53 -7.93
C LEU A 137 -6.70 -9.62 -8.12
N PRO A 138 -6.42 -10.84 -8.61
CA PRO A 138 -7.45 -11.87 -8.74
C PRO A 138 -8.17 -12.17 -7.42
N THR A 139 -7.45 -12.11 -6.30
CA THR A 139 -7.98 -12.34 -4.96
C THR A 139 -8.74 -11.10 -4.44
N LEU A 140 -8.20 -9.89 -4.65
CA LEU A 140 -8.84 -8.64 -4.23
C LEU A 140 -10.14 -8.35 -4.99
N LEU A 141 -10.18 -8.68 -6.29
CA LEU A 141 -11.33 -8.45 -7.15
C LEU A 141 -12.53 -9.36 -6.84
N ARG A 142 -12.37 -10.31 -5.92
CA ARG A 142 -13.50 -11.06 -5.31
C ARG A 142 -14.38 -10.17 -4.43
N ILE A 143 -13.83 -9.07 -3.88
CA ILE A 143 -14.54 -8.12 -3.04
C ILE A 143 -14.76 -6.80 -3.79
N TRP A 144 -13.70 -6.25 -4.38
CA TRP A 144 -13.72 -4.91 -4.97
C TRP A 144 -13.77 -4.97 -6.50
N ARG A 145 -14.08 -3.83 -7.12
CA ARG A 145 -13.96 -3.64 -8.56
C ARG A 145 -12.72 -2.83 -8.85
N LEU A 146 -11.99 -3.19 -9.91
CA LEU A 146 -10.89 -2.37 -10.41
C LEU A 146 -11.47 -1.02 -10.86
N PRO A 147 -10.94 0.11 -10.38
CA PRO A 147 -11.36 1.41 -10.86
C PRO A 147 -11.04 1.57 -12.36
N ASP A 148 -11.96 2.17 -13.10
CA ASP A 148 -11.83 2.41 -14.53
C ASP A 148 -11.32 3.83 -14.78
N ASP A 149 -10.03 4.03 -14.51
CA ASP A 149 -9.36 5.30 -14.73
C ASP A 149 -7.96 5.12 -15.33
N LEU A 150 -7.35 6.24 -15.70
CA LEU A 150 -6.05 6.25 -16.36
C LEU A 150 -4.93 5.62 -15.52
N PRO A 151 -4.70 6.02 -14.25
CA PRO A 151 -3.72 5.34 -13.39
C PRO A 151 -3.88 3.83 -13.29
N TYR A 152 -5.08 3.34 -12.95
CA TYR A 152 -5.29 1.89 -12.77
C TYR A 152 -5.14 1.13 -14.09
N ALA A 153 -5.62 1.68 -15.21
CA ALA A 153 -5.42 1.07 -16.52
C ALA A 153 -3.94 1.00 -16.89
N ALA A 154 -3.17 2.06 -16.60
CA ALA A 154 -1.74 2.11 -16.86
C ALA A 154 -0.96 1.10 -16.01
N GLY A 155 -1.24 1.05 -14.71
CA GLY A 155 -0.66 0.08 -13.79
C GLY A 155 -1.09 -1.37 -14.05
N ASN A 156 -2.23 -1.60 -14.71
CA ASN A 156 -2.76 -2.92 -15.05
C ASN A 156 -2.33 -3.39 -16.45
N GLY A 157 -1.58 -2.58 -17.20
CA GLY A 157 -1.08 -2.97 -18.51
C GLY A 157 -2.11 -2.84 -19.65
N ASP A 158 -3.20 -2.10 -19.46
CA ASP A 158 -4.23 -1.93 -20.48
C ASP A 158 -3.96 -0.71 -21.38
N LEU A 159 -3.03 -0.87 -22.33
CA LEU A 159 -2.64 0.19 -23.26
C LEU A 159 -3.83 0.68 -24.11
N ALA A 160 -4.74 -0.21 -24.48
CA ALA A 160 -5.91 0.15 -25.28
C ALA A 160 -6.83 1.09 -24.49
N ARG A 161 -7.06 0.78 -23.21
CA ARG A 161 -7.84 1.63 -22.33
C ARG A 161 -7.13 2.95 -22.02
N VAL A 162 -5.83 2.91 -21.74
CA VAL A 162 -4.99 4.13 -21.61
C VAL A 162 -5.19 5.07 -22.79
N LYS A 163 -5.05 4.57 -24.03
CA LYS A 163 -5.21 5.36 -25.26
C LYS A 163 -6.60 5.99 -25.42
N SER A 164 -7.63 5.41 -24.81
CA SER A 164 -9.00 5.96 -24.90
C SER A 164 -9.20 7.28 -24.16
N TRP A 165 -8.26 7.66 -23.28
CA TRP A 165 -8.25 8.96 -22.58
C TRP A 165 -7.35 10.00 -23.26
N PHE A 166 -6.97 9.79 -24.51
CA PHE A 166 -6.22 10.77 -25.30
C PHE A 166 -6.99 11.05 -26.59
N ASP A 167 -7.03 12.32 -27.01
CA ASP A 167 -7.67 12.73 -28.26
C ASP A 167 -6.83 12.35 -29.50
N ALA A 168 -7.32 12.69 -30.69
CA ALA A 168 -6.66 12.34 -31.95
C ALA A 168 -5.28 13.02 -32.11
N GLU A 169 -5.09 14.16 -31.44
CA GLU A 169 -3.84 14.91 -31.37
C GLU A 169 -2.91 14.39 -30.26
N GLY A 170 -3.35 13.42 -29.46
CA GLY A 170 -2.59 12.86 -28.36
C GLY A 170 -2.64 13.71 -27.08
N LYS A 171 -3.56 14.65 -26.94
CA LYS A 171 -3.71 15.41 -25.70
C LYS A 171 -4.60 14.64 -24.71
N PRO A 172 -4.34 14.75 -23.40
CA PRO A 172 -5.20 14.13 -22.40
C PRO A 172 -6.64 14.64 -22.49
N ALA A 173 -7.58 13.72 -22.61
CA ALA A 173 -9.02 13.95 -22.66
C ALA A 173 -9.70 13.21 -21.49
N LEU A 174 -9.32 13.58 -20.27
CA LEU A 174 -9.71 12.87 -19.02
C LEU A 174 -11.14 13.14 -18.55
N GLY A 175 -11.80 14.18 -19.08
CA GLY A 175 -13.11 14.60 -18.57
C GLY A 175 -13.02 15.13 -17.13
N ASP A 176 -13.92 14.67 -16.25
CA ASP A 176 -13.90 15.04 -14.84
C ASP A 176 -12.77 14.32 -14.10
N LEU A 177 -11.80 15.11 -13.61
CA LEU A 177 -10.61 14.63 -12.92
C LEU A 177 -10.93 13.90 -11.61
N ALA A 178 -12.09 14.14 -11.00
CA ALA A 178 -12.52 13.38 -9.83
C ALA A 178 -12.67 11.87 -10.11
N ASN A 179 -12.88 11.49 -11.38
CA ASN A 179 -12.95 10.09 -11.79
C ASN A 179 -11.58 9.42 -11.93
N HIS A 180 -10.49 10.19 -11.91
CA HIS A 180 -9.11 9.71 -12.08
C HIS A 180 -8.27 9.76 -10.81
N SER A 181 -8.94 10.02 -9.68
CA SER A 181 -8.33 10.10 -8.35
C SER A 181 -9.32 9.52 -7.34
N PRO A 182 -9.71 8.23 -7.46
CA PRO A 182 -10.76 7.67 -6.65
C PRO A 182 -10.41 7.83 -5.16
N ALA A 183 -11.40 8.33 -4.40
CA ALA A 183 -11.31 8.88 -3.04
C ALA A 183 -10.88 7.90 -1.93
N ASN A 184 -10.17 6.83 -2.27
CA ASN A 184 -9.74 5.78 -1.35
C ASN A 184 -8.27 5.87 -0.96
N SER A 185 -7.47 6.76 -1.55
CA SER A 185 -6.10 7.01 -1.06
C SER A 185 -6.13 7.78 0.25
N VAL A 186 -5.66 7.15 1.33
CA VAL A 186 -5.50 7.74 2.67
C VAL A 186 -4.34 8.75 2.71
N HIS A 187 -3.60 8.88 1.60
CA HIS A 187 -3.05 10.18 1.23
C HIS A 187 -4.21 11.01 0.67
N THR A 188 -5.12 11.47 1.55
CA THR A 188 -5.67 12.80 1.32
C THR A 188 -4.45 13.66 1.13
N ARG A 189 -4.21 14.08 -0.12
CA ARG A 189 -3.24 15.10 -0.48
C ARG A 189 -3.11 16.01 0.72
N GLU A 190 -1.93 16.06 1.35
CA GLU A 190 -1.74 17.08 2.37
C GLU A 190 -2.19 18.40 1.72
N PRO A 191 -2.88 19.31 2.44
CA PRO A 191 -3.51 20.49 1.82
C PRO A 191 -2.57 21.32 0.91
N GLU A 192 -1.27 21.16 1.10
CA GLU A 192 -0.18 21.71 0.29
C GLU A 192 -0.07 21.17 -1.15
N TRP A 193 -0.76 20.08 -1.54
CA TRP A 193 -0.66 19.45 -2.87
C TRP A 193 -1.71 19.92 -3.90
N GLY A 194 -2.60 20.85 -3.52
CA GLY A 194 -3.55 21.53 -4.43
C GLY A 194 -4.67 20.67 -5.00
N GLU A 195 -5.50 21.29 -5.85
CA GLU A 195 -6.59 20.63 -6.60
C GLU A 195 -6.04 19.58 -7.59
N PRO A 196 -6.78 18.48 -7.87
CA PRO A 196 -6.41 17.51 -8.88
C PRO A 196 -6.16 18.17 -10.24
N SER A 197 -4.97 17.94 -10.81
CA SER A 197 -4.58 18.43 -12.12
C SER A 197 -4.39 17.30 -13.12
N VAL A 198 -4.52 17.61 -14.42
CA VAL A 198 -4.22 16.68 -15.51
C VAL A 198 -2.81 16.10 -15.36
N GLN A 199 -1.83 16.94 -15.02
CA GLN A 199 -0.43 16.52 -14.85
C GLN A 199 -0.30 15.47 -13.74
N GLN A 200 -0.94 15.68 -12.59
CA GLN A 200 -0.87 14.72 -11.49
C GLN A 200 -1.47 13.36 -11.85
N VAL A 201 -2.52 13.33 -12.66
CA VAL A 201 -3.11 12.08 -13.16
C VAL A 201 -2.13 11.36 -14.09
N LEU A 202 -1.51 12.09 -15.03
CA LEU A 202 -0.49 11.54 -15.94
C LEU A 202 0.73 11.00 -15.17
N ASP A 203 1.21 11.76 -14.20
CA ASP A 203 2.37 11.40 -13.38
C ASP A 203 2.10 10.15 -12.55
N THR A 204 0.91 10.03 -11.95
CA THR A 204 0.49 8.83 -11.23
C THR A 204 0.40 7.62 -12.17
N ALA A 205 -0.18 7.81 -13.36
CA ALA A 205 -0.26 6.75 -14.36
C ALA A 205 1.13 6.30 -14.84
N LEU A 206 2.05 7.24 -15.03
CA LEU A 206 3.44 6.95 -15.38
C LEU A 206 4.12 6.17 -14.26
N ALA A 207 3.99 6.62 -13.02
CA ALA A 207 4.55 5.93 -11.86
C ALA A 207 4.06 4.49 -11.79
N TRP A 208 2.74 4.26 -11.82
CA TRP A 208 2.20 2.90 -11.73
C TRP A 208 2.56 2.02 -12.93
N ALA A 209 2.63 2.56 -14.15
CA ALA A 209 3.12 1.81 -15.30
C ALA A 209 4.59 1.37 -15.10
N VAL A 210 5.46 2.26 -14.62
CA VAL A 210 6.87 1.97 -14.37
C VAL A 210 7.05 0.96 -13.23
N LEU A 211 6.38 1.17 -12.09
CA LEU A 211 6.49 0.29 -10.92
C LEU A 211 6.04 -1.15 -11.22
N ASN A 212 5.10 -1.31 -12.17
CA ASN A 212 4.55 -2.60 -12.60
C ASN A 212 5.13 -3.11 -13.93
N ASN A 213 6.24 -2.53 -14.42
CA ASN A 213 6.97 -2.94 -15.63
C ASN A 213 6.16 -2.87 -16.94
N HIS A 214 5.14 -2.01 -17.01
CA HIS A 214 4.41 -1.73 -18.24
C HIS A 214 5.10 -0.64 -19.07
N PHE A 215 6.33 -0.92 -19.51
CA PHE A 215 7.21 0.07 -20.15
C PHE A 215 6.67 0.64 -21.47
N GLU A 216 5.90 -0.13 -22.24
CA GLU A 216 5.23 0.38 -23.45
C GLU A 216 4.21 1.48 -23.11
N ILE A 217 3.47 1.31 -22.02
CA ILE A 217 2.54 2.32 -21.51
C ILE A 217 3.30 3.51 -20.95
N ALA A 218 4.39 3.28 -20.21
CA ALA A 218 5.22 4.35 -19.68
C ALA A 218 5.79 5.22 -20.81
N ASP A 219 6.32 4.62 -21.88
CA ASP A 219 6.80 5.35 -23.07
C ASP A 219 5.69 6.15 -23.76
N PHE A 220 4.50 5.55 -23.88
CA PHE A 220 3.34 6.26 -24.40
C PHE A 220 3.01 7.49 -23.53
N LEU A 221 2.89 7.32 -22.21
CA LEU A 221 2.58 8.43 -21.29
C LEU A 221 3.64 9.54 -21.32
N LEU A 222 4.93 9.20 -21.40
CA LEU A 222 6.02 10.17 -21.58
C LEU A 222 5.89 10.96 -22.89
N GLY A 223 5.55 10.27 -23.99
CA GLY A 223 5.26 10.90 -25.29
C GLY A 223 4.03 11.81 -25.28
N HIS A 224 3.16 11.66 -24.28
CA HIS A 224 1.90 12.39 -24.12
C HIS A 224 1.87 13.30 -22.89
N GLY A 225 3.04 13.70 -22.39
CA GLY A 225 3.18 14.81 -21.42
C GLY A 225 3.27 14.42 -19.95
N ALA A 226 3.34 13.13 -19.60
CA ALA A 226 3.70 12.74 -18.24
C ALA A 226 5.12 13.20 -17.90
N ASP A 227 5.32 13.74 -16.69
CA ASP A 227 6.63 14.26 -16.28
C ASP A 227 7.46 13.16 -15.62
N ILE A 228 8.57 12.78 -16.25
CA ILE A 228 9.52 11.81 -15.69
C ILE A 228 10.18 12.30 -14.39
N ASN A 229 10.24 13.62 -14.19
CA ASN A 229 10.83 14.29 -13.03
C ASN A 229 9.79 14.68 -11.97
N THR A 230 8.58 14.14 -12.07
CA THR A 230 7.51 14.34 -11.09
C THR A 230 7.94 14.01 -9.66
N ASN A 231 7.31 14.66 -8.69
CA ASN A 231 7.46 14.41 -7.26
C ASN A 231 6.34 13.51 -6.69
N TRP A 232 5.76 12.65 -7.53
CA TRP A 232 4.61 11.79 -7.20
C TRP A 232 4.70 10.99 -5.88
N GLY A 233 5.91 10.67 -5.39
CA GLY A 233 6.23 9.76 -4.27
C GLY A 233 5.08 9.35 -3.34
N SER A 234 4.97 8.04 -3.11
CA SER A 234 3.82 7.40 -2.47
C SER A 234 3.61 7.81 -1.01
N HIS A 235 4.67 8.21 -0.31
CA HIS A 235 4.61 8.60 1.10
C HIS A 235 4.93 10.07 1.35
N GLU A 236 5.76 10.68 0.50
CA GLU A 236 6.16 12.07 0.57
C GLU A 236 6.66 12.51 -0.81
N PRO A 237 6.73 13.83 -1.10
CA PRO A 237 7.18 14.30 -2.40
C PRO A 237 8.61 13.81 -2.70
N ALA A 238 8.71 12.90 -3.67
CA ALA A 238 9.95 12.29 -4.14
C ALA A 238 9.75 11.75 -5.57
N SER A 239 10.85 11.50 -6.29
CA SER A 239 10.76 10.96 -7.66
C SER A 239 10.44 9.46 -7.69
N ILE A 240 9.93 8.97 -8.83
CA ILE A 240 9.66 7.54 -9.06
C ILE A 240 10.93 6.69 -8.80
N LEU A 241 12.13 7.24 -9.06
CA LEU A 241 13.39 6.56 -8.78
C LEU A 241 13.64 6.32 -7.29
N HIS A 242 13.20 7.23 -6.40
CA HIS A 242 13.28 7.02 -4.94
C HIS A 242 12.42 5.85 -4.49
N GLU A 243 11.19 5.77 -5.01
CA GLU A 243 10.24 4.70 -4.72
C GLU A 243 10.80 3.34 -5.14
N LEU A 244 11.33 3.24 -6.37
CA LEU A 244 11.96 2.03 -6.87
C LEU A 244 13.13 1.56 -6.00
N VAL A 245 13.95 2.49 -5.50
CA VAL A 245 15.07 2.18 -4.59
C VAL A 245 14.57 1.61 -3.26
N TYR A 246 13.55 2.23 -2.65
CA TYR A 246 13.14 1.89 -1.29
C TYR A 246 12.25 0.63 -1.24
N PHE A 247 11.25 0.54 -2.12
CA PHE A 247 10.20 -0.49 -2.01
C PHE A 247 10.38 -1.67 -2.98
N HIS A 248 10.99 -1.46 -4.14
CA HIS A 248 10.91 -2.44 -5.24
C HIS A 248 12.25 -3.13 -5.55
N LYS A 249 13.38 -2.42 -5.41
CA LYS A 249 14.72 -2.87 -5.83
C LYS A 249 14.75 -3.38 -7.28
N ASN A 250 13.91 -2.80 -8.13
CA ASN A 250 13.71 -3.24 -9.51
C ASN A 250 14.67 -2.50 -10.44
N TYR A 251 15.83 -3.10 -10.70
CA TYR A 251 16.88 -2.53 -11.56
C TYR A 251 16.43 -2.30 -12.99
N GLU A 252 15.52 -3.11 -13.52
CA GLU A 252 15.01 -2.94 -14.88
C GLU A 252 14.19 -1.66 -15.00
N ALA A 253 13.24 -1.44 -14.08
CA ALA A 253 12.46 -0.20 -14.03
C ALA A 253 13.33 1.03 -13.72
N MET A 254 14.34 0.90 -12.85
CA MET A 254 15.31 1.97 -12.61
C MET A 254 16.09 2.31 -13.87
N GLN A 255 16.58 1.30 -14.59
CA GLN A 255 17.32 1.48 -15.84
C GLN A 255 16.43 2.11 -16.92
N PHE A 256 15.16 1.69 -17.03
CA PHE A 256 14.18 2.31 -17.92
C PHE A 256 14.09 3.83 -17.70
N LEU A 257 13.91 4.28 -16.46
CA LEU A 257 13.84 5.72 -16.16
C LEU A 257 15.16 6.46 -16.49
N ILE A 258 16.30 5.84 -16.17
CA ILE A 258 17.64 6.38 -16.45
C ILE A 258 17.84 6.56 -17.96
N ASP A 259 17.44 5.57 -18.76
CA ASP A 259 17.55 5.59 -20.22
C ASP A 259 16.62 6.63 -20.86
N ARG A 260 15.48 6.94 -20.21
CA ARG A 260 14.57 8.04 -20.62
C ARG A 260 14.94 9.40 -20.02
N GLY A 261 16.06 9.47 -19.30
CA GLY A 261 16.66 10.74 -18.94
C GLY A 261 16.17 11.36 -17.64
N ILE A 262 15.56 10.58 -16.73
CA ILE A 262 15.15 11.08 -15.40
C ILE A 262 16.26 11.88 -14.72
N ASP A 263 15.95 13.01 -14.08
CA ASP A 263 16.92 13.75 -13.29
C ASP A 263 17.24 12.96 -12.01
N MET A 264 18.41 12.34 -11.98
CA MET A 264 18.88 11.54 -10.85
C MET A 264 19.37 12.40 -9.67
N THR A 265 19.34 13.74 -9.81
CA THR A 265 19.74 14.71 -8.78
C THR A 265 18.54 15.28 -8.01
N ILE A 266 17.31 14.89 -8.37
CA ILE A 266 16.10 15.22 -7.59
C ILE A 266 16.32 14.82 -6.14
N ALA A 267 16.04 15.75 -5.24
CA ALA A 267 16.19 15.58 -3.80
C ALA A 267 14.81 15.47 -3.15
N ASP A 268 14.64 14.48 -2.27
CA ASP A 268 13.41 14.31 -1.49
C ASP A 268 13.13 15.53 -0.60
N TYR A 269 11.86 15.68 -0.23
CA TYR A 269 11.39 16.81 0.57
C TYR A 269 12.01 16.85 1.98
N ARG A 270 12.16 15.71 2.65
CA ARG A 270 12.45 15.62 4.10
C ARG A 270 13.94 15.77 4.42
N TRP A 271 14.78 15.08 3.67
CA TRP A 271 16.21 14.96 3.92
C TRP A 271 17.07 15.62 2.86
N ARG A 272 16.46 16.14 1.78
CA ARG A 272 17.18 16.65 0.61
C ARG A 272 18.15 15.60 0.04
N SER A 273 17.76 14.33 0.09
CA SER A 273 18.58 13.21 -0.37
C SER A 273 18.12 12.75 -1.75
N THR A 274 19.06 12.27 -2.58
CA THR A 274 18.73 11.69 -3.88
C THR A 274 18.37 10.22 -3.73
N ALA A 275 17.89 9.59 -4.81
CA ALA A 275 17.61 8.15 -4.82
C ALA A 275 18.87 7.32 -4.48
N GLN A 276 20.05 7.80 -4.88
CA GLN A 276 21.32 7.20 -4.46
C GLN A 276 21.55 7.32 -2.95
N GLY A 277 21.23 8.48 -2.37
CA GLY A 277 21.29 8.70 -0.93
C GLY A 277 20.32 7.80 -0.17
N TRP A 278 19.10 7.59 -0.68
CA TRP A 278 18.15 6.63 -0.13
C TRP A 278 18.71 5.20 -0.15
N ALA A 279 19.36 4.80 -1.25
CA ALA A 279 20.02 3.49 -1.32
C ALA A 279 21.09 3.33 -0.23
N SER A 280 21.92 4.36 0.02
CA SER A 280 22.97 4.32 1.06
C SER A 280 22.43 4.37 2.49
N TYR A 281 21.53 5.31 2.80
CA TYR A 281 21.17 5.62 4.18
C TYR A 281 19.89 4.93 4.64
N ALA A 282 18.86 4.91 3.79
CA ALA A 282 17.54 4.37 4.14
C ALA A 282 17.50 2.85 3.95
N VAL A 283 17.94 2.37 2.78
CA VAL A 283 17.93 0.94 2.42
C VAL A 283 19.20 0.23 2.86
N LYS A 284 20.32 0.96 3.02
CA LYS A 284 21.66 0.42 3.36
C LYS A 284 22.16 -0.61 2.35
N ASP A 285 21.92 -0.33 1.07
CA ASP A 285 22.29 -1.17 -0.07
C ASP A 285 23.42 -0.50 -0.88
N GLU A 286 24.66 -0.72 -0.45
CA GLU A 286 25.83 -0.08 -1.07
C GLU A 286 26.05 -0.49 -2.52
N LYS A 287 25.60 -1.68 -2.93
CA LYS A 287 25.68 -2.13 -4.32
C LYS A 287 24.75 -1.30 -5.19
N MET A 288 23.52 -1.09 -4.74
CA MET A 288 22.56 -0.23 -5.43
C MET A 288 23.03 1.23 -5.47
N ALA A 289 23.53 1.74 -4.33
CA ALA A 289 24.07 3.08 -4.26
C ALA A 289 25.24 3.28 -5.25
N GLN A 290 26.16 2.32 -5.31
CA GLN A 290 27.27 2.34 -6.26
C GLN A 290 26.78 2.29 -7.72
N TRP A 291 25.83 1.41 -8.02
CA TRP A 291 25.26 1.29 -9.37
C TRP A 291 24.59 2.61 -9.83
N LEU A 292 23.85 3.29 -8.96
CA LEU A 292 23.25 4.60 -9.24
C LEU A 292 24.31 5.69 -9.46
N ARG A 293 25.39 5.70 -8.64
CA ARG A 293 26.52 6.63 -8.84
C ARG A 293 27.17 6.45 -10.20
N GLU A 294 27.44 5.21 -10.59
CA GLU A 294 28.06 4.91 -11.88
C GLU A 294 27.13 5.26 -13.05
N ALA A 295 25.82 5.03 -12.92
CA ALA A 295 24.85 5.41 -13.92
C ALA A 295 24.82 6.93 -14.14
N GLN A 296 24.84 7.72 -13.05
CA GLN A 296 24.94 9.18 -13.14
C GLN A 296 26.23 9.63 -13.83
N GLN A 297 27.38 9.06 -13.44
CA GLN A 297 28.67 9.38 -14.06
C GLN A 297 28.70 9.07 -15.57
N ARG A 298 28.14 7.93 -15.98
CA ARG A 298 28.02 7.57 -17.41
C ARG A 298 27.23 8.62 -18.20
N ARG A 299 26.14 9.14 -17.63
CA ARG A 299 25.32 10.19 -18.26
C ARG A 299 26.04 11.53 -18.35
N GLU A 300 26.74 11.93 -17.29
CA GLU A 300 27.55 13.15 -17.28
C GLU A 300 28.68 13.09 -18.31
N GLN A 301 29.28 11.91 -18.52
CA GLN A 301 30.31 11.70 -19.54
C GLN A 301 29.72 11.73 -20.95
N ALA A 302 28.53 11.14 -21.17
CA ALA A 302 27.85 11.15 -22.47
C ALA A 302 27.32 12.54 -22.88
N SER A 303 27.18 13.46 -21.92
CA SER A 303 26.70 14.83 -22.14
C SER A 303 27.82 15.86 -22.36
N ARG A 304 29.09 15.44 -22.31
CA ARG A 304 30.30 16.26 -22.55
C ARG A 304 30.82 16.07 -23.96
#